data_AF-A0A9E1PIH6-F1
#
_entry.id   AF-A0A9E1PIH6-F1
#
_cell.length_a   1.000
_cell.length_b   1.000
_cell.length_c   1.000
_cell.angle_alpha   90.00
_cell.angle_beta   90.00
_cell.angle_gamma   90.00
#
_symmetry.space_group_name_H-M   'P 1'
#
loop_
_entity.id
_entity.type
_entity.pdbx_description
1 polymer ?
#
loop_
_entity_poly.entity_id
_entity_poly.type
_entity_poly.pdbx_seq_one_letter_code
_entity_poly.pdbx_strand_id
1 'polypeptide(L)'
;MDLLDSKNVNNRIKKRSIAIAVLVHLYLTLGTLGVWLIILTIFGLVTSTLLRNDIDEAVASAKNFNKTLPFKYFGQVYTHIQHVFHHPINIEEDVFATIEQELKTKTPINGLEPIAMTDSDKDLLAPEQRKFLKGEANPTQRGTTMTLILSQSSFGAVRSFDWRVVVGGYVDKNAKFNLIAYSPFTLLFWIIPYIKRETNLLNRVRTVYSSAYNDIDVSTQVRSISETVFDAMVLALDKNGIDTSDLKAQKLQTMNINITGGKVNMGNVVQGAMNKISGAVKGAKA
;
A
#
# COMPACT_ATOMS: atom_id res chain seq x y z
N MET A 1 -13.44 -3.07 3.76
CA MET A 1 -12.85 -3.03 2.41
C MET A 1 -13.60 -3.94 1.41
N ASP A 2 -14.16 -3.38 0.33
CA ASP A 2 -14.55 -4.18 -0.85
C ASP A 2 -13.45 -4.05 -1.90
N LEU A 3 -12.46 -4.95 -1.81
CA LEU A 3 -11.29 -4.97 -2.71
C LEU A 3 -11.69 -5.24 -4.17
N LEU A 4 -12.86 -5.84 -4.39
CA LEU A 4 -13.29 -6.35 -5.69
C LEU A 4 -14.15 -5.36 -6.48
N ASP A 5 -14.79 -4.39 -5.80
CA ASP A 5 -15.62 -3.39 -6.45
C ASP A 5 -15.25 -1.95 -6.09
N SER A 6 -14.97 -1.16 -7.14
CA SER A 6 -14.77 0.29 -7.06
C SER A 6 -16.06 1.09 -6.88
N LYS A 7 -17.23 0.43 -6.97
CA LYS A 7 -18.60 0.96 -6.93
C LYS A 7 -18.96 2.00 -8.01
N ASN A 8 -18.21 3.09 -8.17
CA ASN A 8 -18.50 4.14 -9.17
C ASN A 8 -17.49 4.24 -10.33
N VAL A 9 -16.50 3.36 -10.41
CA VAL A 9 -15.63 3.26 -11.59
C VAL A 9 -16.12 2.12 -12.49
N ASN A 10 -16.19 2.37 -13.80
CA ASN A 10 -16.49 1.34 -14.78
C ASN A 10 -15.31 0.36 -14.91
N ASN A 11 -15.25 -0.58 -13.98
CA ASN A 11 -14.24 -1.63 -13.91
C ASN A 11 -14.64 -2.80 -14.82
N ARG A 12 -14.19 -2.75 -16.08
CA ARG A 12 -14.45 -3.75 -17.11
C ARG A 12 -13.17 -4.10 -17.89
N ILE A 13 -13.14 -5.32 -18.42
CA ILE A 13 -12.10 -5.72 -19.38
C ILE A 13 -12.31 -4.91 -20.67
N LYS A 14 -11.26 -4.26 -21.17
CA LYS A 14 -11.35 -3.45 -22.39
C LYS A 14 -11.44 -4.38 -23.60
N LYS A 15 -12.42 -4.12 -24.48
CA LYS A 15 -12.59 -4.87 -25.75
C LYS A 15 -11.29 -4.91 -26.57
N ARG A 16 -10.55 -3.79 -26.61
CA ARG A 16 -9.23 -3.69 -27.25
C ARG A 16 -8.20 -4.66 -26.65
N SER A 17 -8.15 -4.80 -25.33
CA SER A 17 -7.23 -5.73 -24.66
C SER A 17 -7.54 -7.18 -25.01
N ILE A 18 -8.82 -7.54 -25.08
CA ILE A 18 -9.27 -8.87 -25.53
C ILE A 18 -8.85 -9.09 -26.98
N ALA A 19 -9.19 -8.15 -27.88
CA ALA A 19 -8.88 -8.28 -29.30
C ALA A 19 -7.37 -8.45 -29.57
N ILE A 20 -6.53 -7.66 -28.91
CA ILE A 20 -5.06 -7.78 -29.05
C ILE A 20 -4.57 -9.13 -28.52
N ALA A 21 -5.03 -9.56 -27.33
CA ALA A 21 -4.63 -10.84 -26.77
C ALA A 21 -5.00 -12.01 -27.70
N VAL A 22 -6.22 -11.99 -28.26
CA VAL A 22 -6.67 -12.99 -29.24
C VAL A 22 -5.78 -12.99 -30.47
N LEU A 23 -5.48 -11.83 -31.07
CA LEU A 23 -4.61 -11.75 -32.25
C LEU A 23 -3.20 -12.27 -31.98
N VAL A 24 -2.59 -11.87 -30.85
CA VAL A 24 -1.24 -12.32 -30.45
C VAL A 24 -1.22 -13.84 -30.27
N HIS A 25 -2.17 -14.40 -29.52
CA HIS A 25 -2.19 -15.84 -29.27
C HIS A 25 -2.58 -16.63 -30.51
N LEU A 26 -3.44 -16.12 -31.40
CA LEU A 26 -3.78 -16.77 -32.66
C LEU A 26 -2.56 -16.83 -33.58
N TYR A 27 -1.80 -15.73 -33.70
CA TYR A 27 -0.55 -15.70 -34.47
C TYR A 27 0.45 -16.76 -33.97
N LEU A 28 0.66 -16.85 -32.66
CA LEU A 28 1.57 -17.84 -32.07
C LEU A 28 1.05 -19.27 -32.16
N THR A 29 -0.26 -19.46 -32.07
CA THR A 29 -0.90 -20.77 -32.25
C THR A 29 -0.69 -21.29 -33.67
N LEU A 30 -0.85 -20.43 -34.69
CA LEU A 30 -0.56 -20.78 -36.08
C LEU A 30 0.93 -21.10 -36.27
N GLY A 31 1.82 -20.26 -35.74
CA GLY A 31 3.27 -20.45 -35.88
C GLY A 31 3.84 -21.67 -35.16
N THR A 32 3.13 -22.18 -34.14
CA THR A 32 3.56 -23.34 -33.32
C THR A 32 2.70 -24.59 -33.55
N LEU A 33 1.85 -24.59 -34.58
CA LEU A 33 0.93 -25.69 -34.89
C LEU A 33 0.08 -26.13 -33.68
N GLY A 34 -0.39 -25.18 -32.86
CA GLY A 34 -1.25 -25.44 -31.71
C GLY A 34 -0.55 -25.62 -30.37
N VAL A 35 0.77 -25.86 -30.35
CA VAL A 35 1.52 -26.10 -29.09
C VAL A 35 1.45 -24.90 -28.14
N TRP A 36 1.39 -23.68 -28.69
CA TRP A 36 1.26 -22.46 -27.89
C TRP A 36 0.02 -22.44 -26.97
N LEU A 37 -1.09 -23.08 -27.36
CA LEU A 37 -2.29 -23.12 -26.53
C LEU A 37 -2.06 -23.89 -25.22
N ILE A 38 -1.27 -24.96 -25.27
CA ILE A 38 -0.91 -25.74 -24.07
C ILE A 38 -0.11 -24.88 -23.10
N ILE A 39 0.89 -24.15 -23.62
CA ILE A 39 1.72 -23.23 -22.82
C ILE A 39 0.84 -22.13 -22.19
N LEU A 40 -0.04 -21.52 -22.98
CA LEU A 40 -0.98 -20.51 -22.52
C LEU A 40 -1.87 -21.03 -21.38
N THR A 41 -2.42 -22.23 -21.52
CA THR A 41 -3.26 -22.85 -20.49
C THR A 41 -2.49 -23.07 -19.20
N ILE A 42 -1.28 -23.65 -19.26
CA ILE A 42 -0.48 -23.94 -18.06
C ILE A 42 -0.13 -22.64 -17.32
N PHE A 43 0.43 -21.66 -18.03
CA PHE A 43 0.90 -20.41 -17.43
C PHE A 43 -0.28 -19.55 -16.92
N GLY A 44 -1.39 -19.55 -17.68
CA GLY A 44 -2.62 -18.87 -17.30
C GLY A 44 -3.23 -19.44 -16.02
N LEU A 45 -3.29 -20.77 -15.89
CA LEU A 45 -3.77 -21.45 -14.69
C LEU A 45 -2.90 -21.13 -13.47
N VAL A 46 -1.58 -21.27 -13.60
CA VAL A 46 -0.65 -20.97 -12.50
C VAL A 46 -0.82 -19.53 -12.04
N THR A 47 -0.81 -18.57 -12.96
CA THR A 47 -0.96 -17.14 -12.63
C THR A 47 -2.31 -16.85 -11.98
N SER A 48 -3.39 -17.44 -12.49
CA SER A 48 -4.74 -17.26 -11.95
C SER A 48 -4.86 -17.79 -10.52
N THR A 49 -4.32 -18.99 -10.25
CA THR A 49 -4.34 -19.59 -8.91
C THR A 49 -3.52 -18.77 -7.91
N LEU A 50 -2.30 -18.37 -8.27
CA LEU A 50 -1.46 -17.54 -7.40
C LEU A 50 -2.10 -16.18 -7.09
N LEU A 51 -2.65 -15.51 -8.11
CA LEU A 51 -3.34 -14.25 -7.91
C LEU A 51 -4.59 -14.41 -7.05
N ARG A 52 -5.34 -15.50 -7.21
CA ARG A 52 -6.52 -15.79 -6.40
C ARG A 52 -6.13 -15.96 -4.93
N ASN A 53 -5.06 -16.69 -4.65
CA ASN A 53 -4.56 -16.84 -3.28
C ASN A 53 -4.20 -15.49 -2.65
N ASP A 54 -3.51 -14.60 -3.38
CA ASP A 54 -3.18 -13.26 -2.88
C ASP A 54 -4.44 -12.40 -2.63
N ILE A 55 -5.47 -12.52 -3.47
CA ILE A 55 -6.76 -11.82 -3.31
C ILE A 55 -7.50 -12.37 -2.09
N ASP A 56 -7.62 -13.69 -1.97
CA ASP A 56 -8.34 -14.34 -0.88
C ASP A 56 -7.65 -14.05 0.46
N GLU A 57 -6.32 -14.04 0.49
CA GLU A 57 -5.53 -13.62 1.66
C GLU A 57 -5.80 -12.16 2.05
N ALA A 58 -5.89 -11.25 1.06
CA ALA A 58 -6.20 -9.85 1.31
C ALA A 58 -7.64 -9.63 1.79
N VAL A 59 -8.62 -10.38 1.28
CA VAL A 59 -10.02 -10.33 1.72
C VAL A 59 -10.18 -10.89 3.13
N ALA A 60 -9.42 -11.94 3.47
CA ALA A 60 -9.40 -12.51 4.81
C ALA A 60 -8.75 -11.60 5.88
N SER A 61 -8.43 -10.34 5.55
CA SER A 61 -7.86 -9.33 6.45
C SER A 61 -6.57 -9.80 7.12
N ALA A 62 -5.73 -10.45 6.33
CA ALA A 62 -4.53 -11.21 6.72
C ALA A 62 -3.83 -10.82 8.03
N LYS A 63 -3.55 -11.85 8.81
CA LYS A 63 -2.84 -11.81 10.10
C LYS A 63 -1.33 -12.02 9.96
N ASN A 64 -0.77 -12.06 8.75
CA ASN A 64 0.63 -12.47 8.54
C ASN A 64 1.48 -11.32 7.98
N PHE A 65 2.53 -10.97 8.73
CA PHE A 65 3.51 -9.96 8.38
C PHE A 65 4.56 -10.55 7.41
N ASN A 66 4.91 -9.77 6.39
CA ASN A 66 5.98 -10.05 5.44
C ASN A 66 7.00 -8.91 5.53
N LYS A 67 8.26 -9.24 5.87
CA LYS A 67 9.38 -8.29 5.95
C LYS A 67 9.48 -7.33 4.76
N THR A 68 9.23 -7.83 3.55
CA THR A 68 9.35 -7.02 2.31
C THR A 68 8.14 -6.13 2.09
N LEU A 69 6.94 -6.60 2.44
CA LEU A 69 5.67 -5.92 2.16
C LEU A 69 4.69 -6.11 3.34
N PRO A 70 4.93 -5.43 4.48
CA PRO A 70 4.24 -5.74 5.74
C PRO A 70 2.74 -5.41 5.70
N PHE A 71 2.36 -4.40 4.93
CA PHE A 71 0.98 -3.92 4.80
C PHE A 71 0.40 -4.18 3.40
N LYS A 72 0.92 -5.19 2.68
CA LYS A 72 0.55 -5.48 1.29
C LYS A 72 -0.97 -5.62 1.07
N TYR A 73 -1.69 -6.09 2.09
CA TYR A 73 -3.14 -6.30 2.04
C TYR A 73 -3.92 -5.00 2.01
N PHE A 74 -3.47 -4.01 2.76
CA PHE A 74 -4.14 -2.71 2.84
C PHE A 74 -3.83 -1.83 1.63
N GLY A 75 -2.67 -2.00 1.00
CA GLY A 75 -2.31 -1.19 -0.16
C GLY A 75 -0.83 -0.88 -0.24
N GLN A 76 -0.53 0.27 -0.84
CA GLN A 76 0.81 0.80 -0.94
C GLN A 76 1.05 1.87 0.12
N VAL A 77 2.18 1.79 0.80
CA VAL A 77 2.62 2.84 1.75
C VAL A 77 2.89 4.13 0.98
N TYR A 78 2.17 5.18 1.33
CA TYR A 78 2.27 6.51 0.73
C TYR A 78 3.12 7.44 1.60
N THR A 79 2.91 7.37 2.92
CA THR A 79 3.69 8.09 3.92
C THR A 79 4.16 7.11 4.98
N HIS A 80 5.41 7.24 5.43
CA HIS A 80 5.98 6.51 6.55
C HIS A 80 6.84 7.48 7.34
N ILE A 81 6.51 7.67 8.61
CA ILE A 81 7.27 8.55 9.50
C ILE A 81 7.49 7.79 10.81
N GLN A 82 8.69 7.92 11.34
CA GLN A 82 9.09 7.37 12.62
C GLN A 82 9.71 8.48 13.45
N HIS A 83 9.25 8.61 14.69
CA HIS A 83 9.82 9.52 15.65
C HIS A 83 10.29 8.76 16.89
N VAL A 84 11.52 9.04 17.31
CA VAL A 84 12.18 8.40 18.44
C VAL A 84 12.51 9.46 19.47
N PHE A 85 12.19 9.18 20.72
CA PHE A 85 12.48 10.07 21.85
C PHE A 85 12.82 9.27 23.10
N HIS A 86 13.37 9.97 24.09
CA HIS A 86 13.69 9.39 25.38
C HIS A 86 12.65 9.80 26.43
N HIS A 87 11.97 8.83 27.04
CA HIS A 87 11.05 9.06 28.13
C HIS A 87 10.93 7.81 29.03
N PRO A 88 11.08 7.95 30.37
CA PRO A 88 11.11 6.81 31.27
C PRO A 88 9.74 6.14 31.42
N ILE A 89 8.64 6.89 31.28
CA ILE A 89 7.27 6.40 31.47
C ILE A 89 6.70 5.91 30.14
N ASN A 90 5.85 4.88 30.18
CA ASN A 90 5.08 4.51 28.98
C ASN A 90 3.89 5.46 28.82
N ILE A 91 3.93 6.29 27.77
CA ILE A 91 2.86 7.24 27.44
C ILE A 91 2.06 6.82 26.20
N GLU A 92 2.22 5.55 25.77
CA GLU A 92 1.56 4.98 24.59
C GLU A 92 0.05 5.20 24.56
N GLU A 93 -0.64 4.91 25.66
CA GLU A 93 -2.09 5.05 25.74
C GLU A 93 -2.55 6.52 25.63
N ASP A 94 -1.84 7.45 26.27
CA ASP A 94 -2.16 8.90 26.20
C ASP A 94 -1.92 9.45 24.79
N VAL A 95 -0.82 9.03 24.14
CA VAL A 95 -0.51 9.42 22.75
C VAL A 95 -1.57 8.87 21.80
N PHE A 96 -1.92 7.58 21.89
CA PHE A 96 -2.93 7.00 21.01
C PHE A 96 -4.33 7.54 21.25
N ALA A 97 -4.73 7.80 22.50
CA ALA A 97 -6.01 8.43 22.81
C ALA A 97 -6.09 9.84 22.20
N THR A 98 -5.01 10.63 22.31
CA THR A 98 -4.92 11.97 21.72
C THR A 98 -5.03 11.90 20.20
N ILE A 99 -4.29 10.98 19.56
CA ILE A 99 -4.35 10.76 18.10
C ILE A 99 -5.77 10.37 17.67
N GLU A 100 -6.41 9.43 18.37
CA GLU A 100 -7.76 8.97 18.03
C GLU A 100 -8.78 10.12 18.11
N GLN A 101 -8.70 10.95 19.16
CA GLN A 101 -9.58 12.10 19.33
C GLN A 101 -9.42 13.13 18.19
N GLU A 102 -8.18 13.46 17.86
CA GLU A 102 -7.86 14.40 16.79
C GLU A 102 -8.28 13.86 15.41
N LEU A 103 -8.06 12.56 15.16
CA LEU A 103 -8.50 11.90 13.93
C LEU A 103 -10.02 11.94 13.77
N LYS A 104 -10.79 11.63 14.82
CA LYS A 104 -12.26 11.70 14.81
C LYS A 104 -12.77 13.12 14.52
N THR A 105 -12.02 14.13 14.94
CA THR A 105 -12.43 15.54 14.82
C THR A 105 -12.07 16.12 13.45
N LYS A 106 -10.91 15.77 12.91
CA LYS A 106 -10.32 16.43 11.73
C LYS A 106 -10.33 15.58 10.45
N THR A 107 -10.60 14.28 10.56
CA THR A 107 -10.52 13.34 9.43
C THR A 107 -11.74 12.41 9.34
N PRO A 108 -11.92 11.68 8.22
CA PRO A 108 -12.98 10.68 8.09
C PRO A 108 -12.73 9.37 8.86
N ILE A 109 -11.67 9.28 9.67
CA ILE A 109 -11.34 8.08 10.47
C ILE A 109 -12.12 8.14 11.78
N ASN A 110 -13.05 7.19 11.95
CA ASN A 110 -13.97 7.17 13.08
C ASN A 110 -13.40 6.50 14.34
N GLY A 111 -12.24 5.86 14.27
CA GLY A 111 -11.63 5.16 15.40
C GLY A 111 -10.39 4.38 15.02
N LEU A 112 -9.69 3.90 16.05
CA LEU A 112 -8.50 3.06 15.92
C LEU A 112 -8.81 1.66 16.45
N GLU A 113 -8.66 0.66 15.59
CA GLU A 113 -8.89 -0.74 15.92
C GLU A 113 -7.55 -1.46 16.15
N PRO A 114 -7.39 -2.24 17.22
CA PRO A 114 -6.20 -3.06 17.40
C PRO A 114 -6.16 -4.19 16.37
N ILE A 115 -5.02 -4.33 15.72
CA ILE A 115 -4.72 -5.47 14.84
C ILE A 115 -3.44 -6.15 15.31
N ALA A 116 -3.47 -7.48 15.34
CA ALA A 116 -2.30 -8.29 15.61
C ALA A 116 -1.84 -8.96 14.32
N MET A 117 -0.57 -8.78 13.96
CA MET A 117 0.06 -9.47 12.86
C MET A 117 1.15 -10.40 13.38
N THR A 118 1.26 -11.58 12.79
CA THR A 118 2.26 -12.59 13.09
C THR A 118 3.40 -12.45 12.08
N ASP A 119 4.56 -12.07 12.58
CA ASP A 119 5.83 -12.09 11.87
C ASP A 119 6.29 -13.54 11.73
N SER A 120 6.24 -14.03 10.49
CA SER A 120 6.58 -15.42 10.14
C SER A 120 7.76 -15.44 9.17
N ASP A 121 8.69 -14.51 9.34
CA ASP A 121 9.94 -14.51 8.59
C ASP A 121 10.68 -15.85 8.78
N LYS A 122 11.25 -16.37 7.70
CA LYS A 122 11.99 -17.65 7.71
C LYS A 122 13.27 -17.56 8.52
N ASP A 123 13.79 -16.36 8.71
CA ASP A 123 15.00 -16.10 9.50
C ASP A 123 14.70 -16.08 11.02
N LEU A 124 13.43 -16.11 11.43
CA LEU A 124 13.03 -16.17 12.83
C LEU A 124 12.94 -17.62 13.31
N LEU A 125 13.49 -17.89 14.50
CA LEU A 125 13.41 -19.19 15.16
C LEU A 125 11.97 -19.57 15.54
N ALA A 126 11.14 -18.57 15.84
CA ALA A 126 9.73 -18.72 16.13
C ALA A 126 8.96 -17.48 15.63
N PRO A 127 7.69 -17.61 15.24
CA PRO A 127 6.89 -16.47 14.83
C PRO A 127 6.68 -15.46 15.96
N GLU A 128 6.81 -14.17 15.67
CA GLU A 128 6.58 -13.09 16.65
C GLU A 128 5.23 -12.40 16.41
N GLN A 129 4.52 -12.01 17.46
CA GLN A 129 3.32 -11.20 17.31
C GLN A 129 3.65 -9.71 17.45
N ARG A 130 3.24 -8.93 16.46
CA ARG A 130 3.32 -7.47 16.44
C ARG A 130 1.93 -6.87 16.53
N LYS A 131 1.77 -5.89 17.41
CA LYS A 131 0.51 -5.16 17.61
C LYS A 131 0.58 -3.82 16.89
N PHE A 132 -0.50 -3.48 16.20
CA PHE A 132 -0.68 -2.19 15.54
C PHE A 132 -2.08 -1.65 15.85
N LEU A 133 -2.25 -0.34 15.75
CA LEU A 133 -3.57 0.28 15.67
C LEU A 133 -3.86 0.67 14.22
N LYS A 134 -5.08 0.36 13.78
CA LYS A 134 -5.53 0.58 12.41
C LYS A 134 -6.70 1.56 12.42
N GLY A 135 -6.56 2.68 11.72
CA GLY A 135 -7.67 3.56 11.36
C GLY A 135 -8.02 3.41 9.89
N GLU A 136 -9.29 3.15 9.56
CA GLU A 136 -9.75 3.07 8.17
C GLU A 136 -10.69 4.24 7.88
N ALA A 137 -10.40 4.99 6.82
CA ALA A 137 -11.30 6.01 6.31
C ALA A 137 -12.33 5.35 5.38
N ASN A 138 -13.53 5.93 5.29
CA ASN A 138 -14.51 5.49 4.32
C ASN A 138 -13.92 5.52 2.88
N PRO A 139 -14.16 4.48 2.07
CA PRO A 139 -13.71 4.47 0.68
C PRO A 139 -14.24 5.70 -0.06
N THR A 140 -13.40 6.30 -0.89
CA THR A 140 -13.84 7.37 -1.79
C THR A 140 -14.86 6.82 -2.78
N GLN A 141 -15.60 7.72 -3.44
CA GLN A 141 -16.53 7.33 -4.50
C GLN A 141 -15.85 6.50 -5.60
N ARG A 142 -14.53 6.61 -5.78
CA ARG A 142 -13.77 5.92 -6.84
C ARG A 142 -13.10 4.62 -6.35
N GLY A 143 -13.46 4.15 -5.16
CA GLY A 143 -12.96 2.90 -4.59
C GLY A 143 -11.55 2.99 -4.01
N THR A 144 -11.02 4.20 -3.78
CA THR A 144 -9.77 4.38 -3.06
C THR A 144 -10.02 4.26 -1.57
N THR A 145 -9.22 3.46 -0.88
CA THR A 145 -9.28 3.27 0.57
C THR A 145 -8.02 3.84 1.20
N MET A 146 -8.16 4.40 2.39
CA MET A 146 -7.02 4.90 3.17
C MET A 146 -7.00 4.22 4.51
N THR A 147 -5.85 3.67 4.85
CA THR A 147 -5.62 2.98 6.10
C THR A 147 -4.43 3.62 6.80
N LEU A 148 -4.67 4.19 7.96
CA LEU A 148 -3.62 4.60 8.89
C LEU A 148 -3.22 3.39 9.72
N ILE A 149 -1.93 3.12 9.79
CA ILE A 149 -1.35 2.13 10.71
C ILE A 149 -0.45 2.88 11.68
N LEU A 150 -0.64 2.65 12.97
CA LEU A 150 0.17 3.18 14.05
C LEU A 150 0.82 2.03 14.82
N SER A 151 2.04 2.25 15.28
CA SER A 151 2.73 1.36 16.21
C SER A 151 3.64 2.12 17.14
N GLN A 152 3.81 1.57 18.33
CA GLN A 152 4.77 2.02 19.33
C GLN A 152 5.75 0.87 19.58
N SER A 153 7.03 1.21 19.74
CA SER A 153 8.05 0.27 20.20
C SER A 153 8.88 0.90 21.32
N SER A 154 9.26 0.09 22.30
CA SER A 154 10.04 0.54 23.45
C SER A 154 11.30 -0.29 23.62
N PHE A 155 12.39 0.38 23.98
CA PHE A 155 13.66 -0.21 24.33
C PHE A 155 14.24 0.53 25.54
N GLY A 156 13.99 0.01 26.74
CA GLY A 156 14.25 0.73 27.98
C GLY A 156 13.44 2.04 28.05
N ALA A 157 14.13 3.16 28.25
CA ALA A 157 13.53 4.50 28.24
C ALA A 157 13.48 5.14 26.85
N VAL A 158 13.96 4.45 25.81
CA VAL A 158 13.79 4.92 24.42
C VAL A 158 12.45 4.44 23.90
N ARG A 159 11.67 5.37 23.36
CA ARG A 159 10.34 5.12 22.80
C ARG A 159 10.37 5.54 21.33
N SER A 160 9.73 4.74 20.48
CA SER A 160 9.55 5.03 19.06
C SER A 160 8.08 4.94 18.70
N PHE A 161 7.56 5.93 18.01
CA PHE A 161 6.27 5.87 17.34
C PHE A 161 6.51 5.83 15.83
N ASP A 162 5.81 4.92 15.16
CA ASP A 162 5.81 4.78 13.70
C ASP A 162 4.36 4.85 13.23
N TRP A 163 4.12 5.73 12.26
CA TRP A 163 2.86 5.76 11.55
C TRP A 163 3.04 5.73 10.05
N ARG A 164 2.09 5.04 9.41
CA ARG A 164 2.07 4.84 7.97
C ARG A 164 0.68 5.08 7.43
N VAL A 165 0.59 5.85 6.35
CA VAL A 165 -0.64 5.98 5.59
C VAL A 165 -0.53 5.08 4.37
N VAL A 166 -1.41 4.09 4.30
CA VAL A 166 -1.49 3.10 3.24
C VAL A 166 -2.68 3.41 2.36
N VAL A 167 -2.47 3.46 1.05
CA VAL A 167 -3.52 3.71 0.07
C VAL A 167 -3.84 2.40 -0.67
N GLY A 168 -5.07 1.94 -0.49
CA GLY A 168 -5.63 0.77 -1.17
C GLY A 168 -6.51 1.20 -2.34
N GLY A 169 -6.55 0.37 -3.37
CA GLY A 169 -7.43 0.54 -4.52
C GLY A 169 -8.25 -0.73 -4.76
N TYR A 170 -8.94 -0.76 -5.90
CA TYR A 170 -9.73 -1.91 -6.32
C TYR A 170 -8.93 -2.84 -7.25
N VAL A 171 -9.37 -4.08 -7.41
CA VAL A 171 -8.82 -5.00 -8.41
C VAL A 171 -9.31 -4.61 -9.80
N ASP A 172 -8.43 -4.08 -10.66
CA ASP A 172 -8.74 -3.77 -12.06
C ASP A 172 -8.90 -5.07 -12.86
N LYS A 173 -10.12 -5.29 -13.38
CA LYS A 173 -10.46 -6.47 -14.20
C LYS A 173 -9.64 -6.53 -15.47
N ASN A 174 -9.31 -5.38 -16.06
CA ASN A 174 -8.49 -5.31 -17.26
C ASN A 174 -7.02 -5.64 -16.96
N ALA A 175 -6.46 -5.13 -15.84
CA ALA A 175 -5.12 -5.47 -15.40
C ALA A 175 -5.01 -6.96 -15.05
N LYS A 176 -6.00 -7.50 -14.32
CA LYS A 176 -6.12 -8.94 -14.04
C LYS A 176 -6.16 -9.78 -15.32
N PHE A 177 -6.99 -9.39 -16.29
CA PHE A 177 -7.06 -10.08 -17.58
C PHE A 177 -5.69 -10.08 -18.28
N ASN A 178 -5.04 -8.91 -18.40
CA ASN A 178 -3.75 -8.80 -19.07
C ASN A 178 -2.66 -9.62 -18.37
N LEU A 179 -2.61 -9.61 -17.03
CA LEU A 179 -1.65 -10.39 -16.26
C LEU A 179 -1.77 -11.90 -16.58
N ILE A 180 -2.99 -12.41 -16.68
CA ILE A 180 -3.25 -13.82 -17.01
C ILE A 180 -2.97 -14.10 -18.48
N ALA A 181 -3.49 -13.27 -19.40
CA ALA A 181 -3.35 -13.47 -20.84
C ALA A 181 -1.87 -13.46 -21.28
N TYR A 182 -1.08 -12.51 -20.75
CA TYR A 182 0.35 -12.39 -21.08
C TYR A 182 1.26 -13.11 -20.09
N SER A 183 0.72 -14.00 -19.26
CA SER A 183 1.51 -14.81 -18.34
C SER A 183 2.59 -15.68 -19.02
N PRO A 184 2.39 -16.26 -20.22
CA PRO A 184 3.46 -17.01 -20.89
C PRO A 184 4.74 -16.21 -21.11
N PHE A 185 4.60 -14.90 -21.34
CA PHE A 185 5.74 -14.01 -21.55
C PHE A 185 6.32 -13.46 -20.25
N THR A 186 5.52 -13.39 -19.19
CA THR A 186 5.89 -12.63 -17.98
C THR A 186 6.17 -13.49 -16.76
N LEU A 187 5.61 -14.70 -16.66
CA LEU A 187 5.65 -15.54 -15.46
C LEU A 187 7.06 -15.80 -14.98
N LEU A 188 7.98 -16.14 -15.89
CA LEU A 188 9.36 -16.45 -15.54
C LEU A 188 10.09 -15.27 -14.87
N PHE A 189 9.69 -14.02 -15.17
CA PHE A 189 10.30 -12.83 -14.58
C PHE A 189 9.83 -12.54 -13.16
N TRP A 190 8.69 -13.07 -12.73
CA TRP A 190 8.14 -12.76 -11.40
C TRP A 190 7.90 -13.99 -10.52
N ILE A 191 7.98 -15.21 -11.04
CA ILE A 191 7.72 -16.42 -10.26
C ILE A 191 8.78 -16.63 -9.15
N ILE A 192 10.05 -16.38 -9.44
CA ILE A 192 11.15 -16.47 -8.47
C ILE A 192 10.95 -15.46 -7.31
N PRO A 193 10.79 -14.14 -7.57
CA PRO A 193 10.54 -13.20 -6.48
C PRO A 193 9.22 -13.48 -5.76
N TYR A 194 8.22 -14.08 -6.43
CA TYR A 194 6.96 -14.45 -5.79
C TYR A 194 7.17 -15.57 -4.76
N ILE A 195 7.89 -16.63 -5.13
CA ILE A 195 8.25 -17.73 -4.22
C ILE A 195 9.13 -17.24 -3.06
N LYS A 196 10.02 -16.28 -3.32
CA LYS A 196 10.82 -15.61 -2.28
C LYS A 196 10.01 -14.64 -1.40
N ARG A 197 8.73 -14.42 -1.68
CA ARG A 197 7.84 -13.45 -0.99
C ARG A 197 8.29 -11.99 -1.14
N GLU A 198 9.08 -11.68 -2.16
CA GLU A 198 9.59 -10.35 -2.46
C GLU A 198 8.61 -9.52 -3.31
N THR A 199 7.75 -10.18 -4.09
CA THR A 199 6.70 -9.53 -4.89
C THR A 199 5.31 -10.03 -4.51
N ASN A 200 4.31 -9.17 -4.69
CA ASN A 200 2.89 -9.47 -4.53
C ASN A 200 2.19 -9.32 -5.89
N LEU A 201 1.43 -10.32 -6.33
CA LEU A 201 0.68 -10.23 -7.59
C LEU A 201 -0.49 -9.25 -7.48
N LEU A 202 -1.03 -9.08 -6.27
CA LEU A 202 -2.09 -8.12 -6.00
C LEU A 202 -1.67 -6.69 -6.38
N ASN A 203 -0.41 -6.31 -6.17
CA ASN A 203 0.09 -4.99 -6.56
C ASN A 203 0.10 -4.75 -8.08
N ARG A 204 0.08 -5.82 -8.90
CA ARG A 204 0.02 -5.71 -10.36
C ARG A 204 -1.39 -5.52 -10.90
N VAL A 205 -2.41 -5.84 -10.10
CA VAL A 205 -3.82 -5.76 -10.51
C VAL A 205 -4.61 -4.74 -9.69
N ARG A 206 -4.14 -4.38 -8.51
CA ARG A 206 -4.74 -3.35 -7.66
C ARG A 206 -4.41 -1.99 -8.24
N THR A 207 -5.46 -1.20 -8.47
CA THR A 207 -5.36 0.12 -9.08
C THR A 207 -6.09 1.14 -8.24
N VAL A 208 -5.42 2.27 -7.98
CA VAL A 208 -6.06 3.51 -7.54
C VAL A 208 -6.45 4.25 -8.81
N TYR A 209 -7.70 4.73 -8.89
CA TYR A 209 -8.20 5.38 -10.09
C TYR A 209 -7.34 6.59 -10.47
N SER A 210 -6.59 6.51 -11.57
CA SER A 210 -5.71 7.61 -11.98
C SER A 210 -6.49 8.67 -12.72
N SER A 211 -6.57 9.86 -12.11
CA SER A 211 -7.08 11.08 -12.75
C SER A 211 -6.65 12.28 -11.93
N ALA A 212 -6.43 13.43 -12.58
CA ALA A 212 -5.96 14.64 -11.91
C ALA A 212 -6.76 14.98 -10.63
N TYR A 213 -8.10 14.95 -10.68
CA TYR A 213 -8.93 15.22 -9.52
C TYR A 213 -8.79 14.17 -8.40
N ASN A 214 -8.81 12.87 -8.76
CA ASN A 214 -8.63 11.83 -7.74
C ASN A 214 -7.23 11.86 -7.13
N ASP A 215 -6.20 12.19 -7.91
CA ASP A 215 -4.83 12.28 -7.40
C ASP A 215 -4.70 13.45 -6.41
N ILE A 216 -5.35 14.58 -6.69
CA ILE A 216 -5.46 15.72 -5.75
C ILE A 216 -6.22 15.31 -4.49
N ASP A 217 -7.39 14.69 -4.62
CA ASP A 217 -8.20 14.25 -3.48
C ASP A 217 -7.44 13.27 -2.58
N VAL A 218 -6.79 12.28 -3.19
CA VAL A 218 -6.02 11.25 -2.47
C VAL A 218 -4.83 11.89 -1.77
N SER A 219 -4.07 12.75 -2.46
CA SER A 219 -2.93 13.42 -1.84
C SER A 219 -3.34 14.34 -0.69
N THR A 220 -4.47 15.04 -0.82
CA THR A 220 -5.02 15.93 0.22
C THR A 220 -5.44 15.14 1.45
N GLN A 221 -6.17 14.03 1.27
CA GLN A 221 -6.61 13.19 2.39
C GLN A 221 -5.42 12.53 3.10
N VAL A 222 -4.44 11.99 2.36
CA VAL A 222 -3.23 11.42 2.96
C VAL A 222 -2.45 12.46 3.75
N ARG A 223 -2.34 13.67 3.22
CA ARG A 223 -1.69 14.80 3.90
C ARG A 223 -2.44 15.19 5.16
N SER A 224 -3.76 15.34 5.08
CA SER A 224 -4.63 15.66 6.23
C SER A 224 -4.51 14.62 7.35
N ILE A 225 -4.52 13.32 7.03
CA ILE A 225 -4.29 12.26 8.02
C ILE A 225 -2.90 12.38 8.63
N SER A 226 -1.86 12.55 7.81
CA SER A 226 -0.47 12.63 8.28
C SER A 226 -0.25 13.86 9.16
N GLU A 227 -0.79 15.02 8.78
CA GLU A 227 -0.75 16.28 9.53
C GLU A 227 -1.47 16.15 10.86
N THR A 228 -2.66 15.54 10.86
CA THR A 228 -3.45 15.33 12.09
C THR A 228 -2.71 14.45 13.08
N VAL A 229 -2.11 13.34 12.62
CA VAL A 229 -1.29 12.47 13.50
C VAL A 229 -0.07 13.22 14.02
N PHE A 230 0.63 13.99 13.16
CA PHE A 230 1.77 14.81 13.57
C PHE A 230 1.40 15.77 14.70
N ASP A 231 0.32 16.54 14.51
CA ASP A 231 -0.11 17.56 15.46
C ASP A 231 -0.61 16.94 16.76
N ALA A 232 -1.32 15.82 16.68
CA ALA A 232 -1.77 15.07 17.84
C ALA A 232 -0.59 14.51 18.64
N MET A 233 0.44 13.98 17.98
CA MET A 233 1.65 13.54 18.66
C MET A 233 2.40 14.70 19.32
N VAL A 234 2.57 15.83 18.62
CA VAL A 234 3.19 17.02 19.22
C VAL A 234 2.44 17.44 20.47
N LEU A 235 1.11 17.50 20.41
CA LEU A 235 0.27 17.87 21.54
C LEU A 235 0.40 16.88 22.71
N ALA A 236 0.38 15.57 22.43
CA ALA A 236 0.54 14.54 23.44
C ALA A 236 1.94 14.57 24.09
N LEU A 237 3.00 14.75 23.29
CA LEU A 237 4.37 14.81 23.78
C LEU A 237 4.65 16.09 24.59
N ASP A 238 4.18 17.25 24.11
CA ASP A 238 4.30 18.52 24.83
C ASP A 238 3.56 18.45 26.19
N LYS A 239 2.37 17.83 26.23
CA LYS A 239 1.60 17.58 27.48
C LYS A 239 2.38 16.72 28.48
N ASN A 240 3.22 15.80 27.99
CA ASN A 240 4.07 14.94 28.82
C ASN A 240 5.47 15.54 29.06
N GLY A 241 5.70 16.81 28.71
CA GLY A 241 6.96 17.52 28.97
C GLY A 241 8.14 17.03 28.11
N ILE A 242 7.86 16.42 26.96
CA ILE A 242 8.87 15.94 26.02
C ILE A 242 9.14 17.03 24.98
N ASP A 243 10.41 17.27 24.66
CA ASP A 243 10.79 18.22 23.61
C ASP A 243 10.36 17.71 22.23
N THR A 244 9.54 18.50 21.55
CA THR A 244 9.00 18.21 20.22
C THR A 244 9.67 19.02 19.11
N SER A 245 10.74 19.76 19.40
CA SER A 245 11.44 20.61 18.43
C SER A 245 11.88 19.83 17.18
N ASP A 246 12.44 18.63 17.38
CA ASP A 246 12.83 17.74 16.28
C ASP A 246 11.64 17.25 15.48
N LEU A 247 10.53 16.90 16.15
CA LEU A 247 9.31 16.46 15.48
C LEU A 247 8.70 17.60 14.65
N LYS A 248 8.67 18.83 15.19
CA LYS A 248 8.23 20.03 14.47
C LYS A 248 9.14 20.33 13.27
N ALA A 249 10.44 20.13 13.39
CA ALA A 249 11.39 20.26 12.28
C ALA A 249 11.16 19.17 11.20
N GLN A 250 10.93 17.92 11.60
CA GLN A 250 10.59 16.83 10.69
C GLN A 250 9.29 17.10 9.94
N LYS A 251 8.28 17.68 10.60
CA LYS A 251 7.02 18.12 9.97
C LYS A 251 7.31 19.10 8.83
N LEU A 252 8.12 20.13 9.09
CA LEU A 252 8.48 21.13 8.07
C LEU A 252 9.24 20.50 6.90
N GLN A 253 10.19 19.59 7.15
CA GLN A 253 10.95 18.93 6.09
C GLN A 253 10.09 17.96 5.26
N THR A 254 9.20 17.22 5.90
CA THR A 254 8.36 16.21 5.25
C THR A 254 7.20 16.84 4.49
N MET A 255 6.70 18.01 4.93
CA MET A 255 5.53 18.66 4.36
C MET A 255 5.84 19.83 3.40
N ASN A 256 7.06 20.41 3.42
CA ASN A 256 7.47 21.47 2.48
C ASN A 256 7.97 20.94 1.13
N ILE A 257 8.15 19.63 0.94
CA ILE A 257 8.50 19.06 -0.36
C ILE A 257 7.22 18.81 -1.15
N ASN A 258 6.58 19.89 -1.61
CA ASN A 258 5.54 19.85 -2.65
C ASN A 258 5.25 21.27 -3.22
N ILE A 259 6.11 21.74 -4.13
CA ILE A 259 5.84 22.91 -4.98
C ILE A 259 6.04 22.48 -6.44
N THR A 260 4.88 22.23 -7.08
CA THR A 260 4.51 22.49 -8.48
C THR A 260 5.29 21.92 -9.67
N GLY A 261 4.50 21.38 -10.61
CA GLY A 261 4.73 21.30 -12.05
C GLY A 261 6.12 21.67 -12.60
N GLY A 262 6.89 20.63 -12.93
CA GLY A 262 7.97 20.74 -13.91
C GLY A 262 9.35 21.02 -13.31
N LYS A 263 10.05 19.94 -12.96
CA LYS A 263 11.49 19.87 -12.66
C LYS A 263 12.00 20.83 -11.58
N VAL A 264 12.13 20.32 -10.35
CA VAL A 264 13.26 20.68 -9.48
C VAL A 264 13.84 19.42 -8.84
N ASN A 265 15.16 19.29 -8.93
CA ASN A 265 15.97 18.23 -8.33
C ASN A 265 15.89 18.27 -6.80
N MET A 266 15.54 17.15 -6.16
CA MET A 266 15.57 17.00 -4.69
C MET A 266 16.00 15.59 -4.28
N GLY A 267 16.76 15.54 -3.19
CA GLY A 267 17.53 14.40 -2.71
C GLY A 267 16.74 13.28 -2.02
N ASN A 268 17.15 12.07 -2.39
CA ASN A 268 17.10 10.74 -1.76
C ASN A 268 15.93 10.19 -0.94
N VAL A 269 15.07 10.96 -0.26
CA VAL A 269 14.06 10.33 0.65
C VAL A 269 12.65 10.31 0.06
N VAL A 270 12.31 11.28 -0.80
CA VAL A 270 10.96 11.39 -1.41
C VAL A 270 10.93 11.03 -2.89
N GLN A 271 12.10 10.94 -3.55
CA GLN A 271 12.19 10.41 -4.93
C GLN A 271 11.59 9.00 -5.03
N GLY A 272 11.67 8.18 -3.98
CA GLY A 272 11.08 6.84 -3.97
C GLY A 272 9.55 6.80 -4.01
N ALA A 273 8.85 7.80 -3.46
CA ALA A 273 7.39 7.85 -3.43
C ALA A 273 6.80 8.40 -4.74
N MET A 274 7.38 9.48 -5.28
CA MET A 274 6.97 10.02 -6.58
C MET A 274 7.43 9.16 -7.75
N ASN A 275 8.62 8.53 -7.70
CA ASN A 275 9.01 7.54 -8.70
C ASN A 275 8.19 6.24 -8.57
N LYS A 276 7.57 5.94 -7.42
CA LYS A 276 6.62 4.83 -7.33
C LYS A 276 5.30 5.13 -8.03
N ILE A 277 4.78 6.35 -7.98
CA ILE A 277 3.56 6.71 -8.71
C ILE A 277 3.87 6.90 -10.20
N SER A 278 4.89 7.69 -10.54
CA SER A 278 5.31 7.89 -11.94
C SER A 278 5.87 6.62 -12.58
N GLY A 279 6.59 5.78 -11.84
CA GLY A 279 7.15 4.50 -12.30
C GLY A 279 6.15 3.34 -12.31
N ALA A 280 5.19 3.28 -11.39
CA ALA A 280 4.08 2.33 -11.52
C ALA A 280 3.10 2.72 -12.64
N VAL A 281 3.00 4.02 -12.97
CA VAL A 281 2.21 4.51 -14.11
C VAL A 281 2.98 4.47 -15.44
N LYS A 282 4.33 4.54 -15.44
CA LYS A 282 5.17 4.43 -16.65
C LYS A 282 5.82 3.05 -16.87
N GLY A 283 5.68 2.11 -15.95
CA GLY A 283 6.19 0.74 -16.04
C GLY A 283 5.43 -0.18 -17.01
N ALA A 284 4.86 0.38 -18.09
CA ALA A 284 4.25 -0.35 -19.19
C ALA A 284 4.85 0.08 -20.55
N LYS A 285 6.16 0.36 -20.56
CA LYS A 285 6.98 0.36 -21.78
C LYS A 285 8.33 -0.30 -21.50
N ALA A 286 8.29 -1.63 -21.51
CA ALA A 286 9.25 -2.48 -22.19
C ALA A 286 8.46 -3.69 -22.69
#